data_AF-A0A955FMC6-F1
#
_entry.id   AF-A0A955FMC6-F1
#
_cell.length_a   1.000
_cell.length_b   1.000
_cell.length_c   1.000
_cell.angle_alpha   90.00
_cell.angle_beta   90.00
_cell.angle_gamma   90.00
#
_symmetry.space_group_name_H-M   'P 1'
#
loop_
_entity.id
_entity.type
_entity.pdbx_description
1 polymer ?
#
loop_
_entity_poly.entity_id
_entity_poly.type
_entity_poly.pdbx_seq_one_letter_code
_entity_poly.pdbx_strand_id
1 'polypeptide(L)'
;MVDLSKTEFELLQLIVHSNGIDKSKIVERMPAFDPLAINNAILSLIRKGLVRRATEQIFAKPQALEALEPYRVKRAVILGAGKGERMRPETHTIPKPMVKIHQKRLIETQLDALANAGITDITIIRGYLGEVYDLLLPKYPQLKFIDNP
;
A
#
# COMPACT_ATOMS: atom_id res chain seq x y z
N MET A 1 -13.61 -13.34 12.29
CA MET A 1 -12.40 -12.85 11.58
C MET A 1 -11.33 -13.90 11.74
N VAL A 2 -10.68 -14.34 10.66
CA VAL A 2 -9.56 -15.28 10.78
C VAL A 2 -8.33 -14.49 11.21
N ASP A 3 -7.86 -14.71 12.42
CA ASP A 3 -6.65 -14.04 12.91
C ASP A 3 -5.42 -14.69 12.27
N LEU A 4 -4.50 -13.88 11.74
CA LEU A 4 -3.27 -14.31 11.07
C LEU A 4 -2.07 -13.80 11.85
N SER A 5 -1.17 -14.71 12.21
CA SER A 5 0.17 -14.31 12.67
C SER A 5 0.93 -13.59 11.54
N LYS A 6 1.98 -12.83 11.89
CA LYS A 6 2.82 -12.14 10.90
C LYS A 6 3.33 -13.07 9.80
N THR A 7 3.83 -14.26 10.17
CA THR A 7 4.32 -15.26 9.21
C THR A 7 3.20 -15.77 8.30
N GLU A 8 2.02 -16.05 8.86
CA GLU A 8 0.87 -16.50 8.07
C GLU A 8 0.39 -15.41 7.10
N PHE A 9 0.34 -14.15 7.55
CA PHE A 9 -0.05 -13.01 6.73
C PHE A 9 0.91 -12.83 5.54
N GLU A 10 2.22 -12.74 5.78
CA GLU A 10 3.21 -12.53 4.71
C GLU A 10 3.25 -13.71 3.73
N LEU A 11 3.15 -14.94 4.26
CA LEU A 11 3.06 -16.13 3.44
C LEU A 11 1.78 -16.15 2.57
N LEU A 12 0.64 -15.81 3.15
CA LEU A 12 -0.64 -15.78 2.43
C LEU A 12 -0.63 -14.69 1.35
N GLN A 13 -0.05 -13.51 1.62
CA GLN A 13 0.15 -12.48 0.62
C GLN A 13 1.01 -12.99 -0.55
N LEU A 14 2.14 -13.65 -0.26
CA LEU A 14 3.00 -14.22 -1.30
C LEU A 14 2.25 -15.24 -2.16
N ILE A 15 1.50 -16.15 -1.54
CA ILE A 15 0.76 -17.21 -2.24
C ILE A 15 -0.38 -16.61 -3.08
N VAL A 16 -1.13 -15.62 -2.58
CA VAL A 16 -2.24 -14.98 -3.34
C VAL A 16 -1.75 -14.26 -4.59
N HIS A 17 -0.56 -13.67 -4.56
CA HIS A 17 0.05 -13.01 -5.72
C HIS A 17 0.81 -13.99 -6.63
N SER A 18 0.77 -15.29 -6.32
CA SER A 18 1.40 -16.35 -7.10
C SER A 18 0.34 -17.31 -7.66
N ASN A 19 0.45 -17.72 -8.91
CA ASN A 19 -0.44 -18.75 -9.48
C ASN A 19 0.04 -20.17 -9.12
N GLY A 20 0.21 -20.43 -7.81
CA GLY A 20 0.90 -21.61 -7.29
C GLY A 20 2.39 -21.34 -7.05
N ILE A 21 2.91 -21.77 -5.89
CA ILE A 21 4.31 -21.57 -5.53
C ILE A 21 4.91 -22.78 -4.82
N ASP A 22 6.14 -23.14 -5.21
CA ASP A 22 6.90 -24.24 -4.62
C ASP A 22 7.45 -23.85 -3.25
N LYS A 23 7.52 -24.81 -2.31
CA LYS A 23 8.04 -24.56 -0.96
C LYS A 23 9.47 -23.98 -0.96
N SER A 24 10.34 -24.44 -1.85
CA SER A 24 11.71 -23.91 -1.96
C SER A 24 11.74 -22.44 -2.32
N LYS A 25 10.89 -22.01 -3.28
CA LYS A 25 10.75 -20.60 -3.67
C LYS A 25 10.13 -19.74 -2.57
N ILE A 26 9.27 -20.30 -1.73
CA ILE A 26 8.74 -19.60 -0.55
C ILE A 26 9.89 -19.27 0.41
N VAL A 27 10.74 -20.26 0.73
CA VAL A 27 11.89 -20.05 1.64
C VAL A 27 12.86 -19.01 1.07
N GLU A 28 13.13 -19.06 -0.24
CA GLU A 28 13.99 -18.07 -0.92
C GLU A 28 13.42 -16.65 -0.86
N ARG A 29 12.10 -16.49 -1.04
CA ARG A 29 11.42 -15.18 -1.04
C ARG A 29 11.12 -14.64 0.36
N MET A 30 11.21 -15.47 1.39
CA MET A 30 10.92 -15.11 2.78
C MET A 30 12.13 -15.36 3.70
N PRO A 31 13.31 -14.78 3.43
CA PRO A 31 14.53 -15.05 4.20
C PRO A 31 14.48 -14.54 5.65
N ALA A 32 13.51 -13.68 5.98
CA ALA A 32 13.30 -13.17 7.32
C ALA A 32 12.66 -14.20 8.29
N PHE A 33 12.20 -15.35 7.78
CA PHE A 33 11.59 -16.40 8.58
C PHE A 33 12.37 -17.71 8.43
N ASP A 34 12.50 -18.45 9.52
CA ASP A 34 13.13 -19.75 9.46
C ASP A 34 12.23 -20.78 8.73
N PRO A 35 12.81 -21.83 8.10
CA PRO A 35 12.04 -22.82 7.35
C PRO A 35 10.99 -23.58 8.18
N LEU A 36 11.20 -23.73 9.49
CA LEU A 36 10.24 -24.41 10.38
C LEU A 36 9.02 -23.53 10.61
N ALA A 37 9.21 -22.23 10.85
CA ALA A 37 8.12 -21.26 10.96
C ALA A 37 7.29 -21.20 9.66
N ILE A 38 7.95 -21.19 8.49
CA ILE A 38 7.26 -21.25 7.19
C ILE A 38 6.44 -22.54 7.08
N ASN A 39 7.03 -23.70 7.41
CA ASN A 39 6.32 -24.97 7.34
C ASN A 39 5.10 -25.02 8.27
N ASN A 40 5.24 -24.52 9.50
CA ASN A 40 4.15 -24.44 10.47
C ASN A 40 3.04 -23.49 9.99
N ALA A 41 3.41 -22.35 9.39
CA ALA A 41 2.45 -21.42 8.79
C ALA A 41 1.70 -22.05 7.61
N ILE A 42 2.37 -22.78 6.72
CA ILE A 42 1.72 -23.51 5.62
C ILE A 42 0.67 -24.48 6.17
N LEU A 43 1.06 -25.32 7.15
CA LEU A 43 0.16 -26.29 7.77
C LEU A 43 -1.03 -25.60 8.45
N SER A 44 -0.79 -24.48 9.12
CA SER A 44 -1.83 -23.67 9.75
C SER A 44 -2.80 -23.08 8.73
N LEU A 45 -2.31 -22.50 7.63
CA LEU A 45 -3.13 -21.95 6.56
C LEU A 45 -3.96 -23.02 5.84
N ILE A 46 -3.43 -24.25 5.70
CA ILE A 46 -4.20 -25.40 5.19
C ILE A 46 -5.34 -25.74 6.15
N ARG A 47 -5.07 -25.84 7.46
CA ARG A 47 -6.10 -26.10 8.49
C ARG A 47 -7.17 -25.01 8.53
N LYS A 48 -6.79 -23.74 8.35
CA LYS A 48 -7.69 -22.59 8.24
C LYS A 48 -8.49 -22.58 6.93
N GLY A 49 -8.20 -23.51 6.01
CA GLY A 49 -8.90 -23.61 4.72
C GLY A 49 -8.57 -22.50 3.74
N LEU A 50 -7.48 -21.75 3.94
CA LEU A 50 -7.10 -20.59 3.12
C LEU A 50 -6.22 -20.97 1.92
N VAL A 51 -5.46 -22.05 2.05
CA VAL A 51 -4.61 -22.56 0.96
C VAL A 51 -4.84 -24.05 0.75
N ARG A 52 -4.43 -24.57 -0.41
CA ARG A 52 -4.34 -26.00 -0.70
C ARG A 52 -2.93 -26.34 -1.17
N ARG A 53 -2.46 -27.53 -0.80
CA ARG A 53 -1.27 -28.13 -1.38
C ARG A 53 -1.69 -29.09 -2.50
N ALA A 54 -1.06 -29.00 -3.66
CA ALA A 54 -1.13 -29.99 -4.71
C ALA A 54 0.29 -30.29 -5.16
N THR A 55 0.71 -31.55 -5.02
CA THR A 55 2.10 -32.00 -5.20
C THR A 55 3.08 -31.14 -4.37
N GLU A 56 3.98 -30.42 -5.03
CA GLU A 56 5.00 -29.54 -4.45
C GLU A 56 4.57 -28.07 -4.39
N GLN A 57 3.40 -27.75 -4.95
CA GLN A 57 2.91 -26.39 -5.07
C GLN A 57 1.80 -26.10 -4.07
N ILE A 58 1.80 -24.85 -3.59
CA ILE A 58 0.78 -24.32 -2.69
C ILE A 58 0.00 -23.25 -3.45
N PHE A 59 -1.32 -23.37 -3.42
CA PHE A 59 -2.26 -22.49 -4.11
C PHE A 59 -3.16 -21.79 -3.11
N ALA A 60 -3.44 -20.51 -3.34
CA ALA A 60 -4.48 -19.79 -2.62
C ALA A 60 -5.86 -20.36 -2.98
N LYS A 61 -6.75 -20.39 -1.99
CA LYS A 61 -8.19 -20.56 -2.22
C LYS A 61 -8.87 -19.17 -2.24
N PRO A 62 -10.10 -19.02 -2.75
CA PRO A 62 -10.82 -17.75 -2.72
C PRO A 62 -10.90 -17.11 -1.32
N GLN A 63 -11.05 -17.94 -0.28
CA GLN A 63 -11.09 -17.50 1.12
C GLN A 63 -9.79 -16.82 1.58
N ALA A 64 -8.66 -17.04 0.91
CA ALA A 64 -7.41 -16.35 1.21
C ALA A 64 -7.53 -14.83 1.02
N LEU A 65 -8.19 -14.39 -0.06
CA LEU A 65 -8.41 -12.98 -0.34
C LEU A 65 -9.31 -12.35 0.72
N GLU A 66 -10.37 -13.04 1.12
CA GLU A 66 -11.28 -12.61 2.19
C GLU A 66 -10.55 -12.49 3.54
N ALA A 67 -9.64 -13.43 3.84
CA ALA A 67 -8.83 -13.38 5.06
C ALA A 67 -7.83 -12.21 5.06
N LEU A 68 -7.40 -11.73 3.88
CA LEU A 68 -6.51 -10.58 3.74
C LEU A 68 -7.24 -9.23 3.73
N GLU A 69 -8.55 -9.20 3.44
CA GLU A 69 -9.33 -7.96 3.32
C GLU A 69 -9.27 -7.04 4.57
N PRO A 70 -9.28 -7.54 5.81
CA PRO A 70 -9.12 -6.69 7.00
C PRO A 70 -7.80 -5.90 7.02
N TYR A 71 -6.76 -6.41 6.35
CA TYR A 71 -5.44 -5.79 6.26
C TYR A 71 -5.29 -4.87 5.04
N ARG A 72 -6.33 -4.73 4.20
CA ARG A 72 -6.29 -3.85 3.04
C ARG A 72 -6.08 -2.40 3.52
N VAL A 73 -5.05 -1.75 2.98
CA VAL A 73 -4.79 -0.34 3.23
C VAL A 73 -5.89 0.49 2.59
N LYS A 74 -6.59 1.29 3.40
CA LYS A 74 -7.73 2.14 2.94
C LYS A 74 -7.43 3.63 2.98
N ARG A 75 -6.37 4.03 3.69
CA ARG A 75 -6.03 5.43 3.96
C ARG A 75 -4.58 5.75 3.59
N ALA A 76 -4.37 6.96 3.09
CA ALA A 76 -3.05 7.53 2.89
C ALA A 76 -2.94 8.92 3.53
N VAL A 77 -1.73 9.27 3.99
CA VAL A 77 -1.38 10.60 4.48
C VAL A 77 -0.21 11.12 3.64
N ILE A 78 -0.37 12.29 3.02
CA ILE A 78 0.66 12.94 2.21
C ILE A 78 1.20 14.15 2.98
N LEU A 79 2.52 14.18 3.19
CA LEU A 79 3.19 15.29 3.87
C LEU A 79 3.57 16.39 2.87
N GLY A 80 2.77 17.46 2.82
CA GLY A 80 2.90 18.57 1.89
C GLY A 80 3.25 19.92 2.52
N ALA A 81 3.60 19.95 3.81
CA ALA A 81 3.75 21.17 4.60
C ALA A 81 5.09 21.92 4.44
N GLY A 82 6.11 21.27 3.86
CA GLY A 82 7.46 21.83 3.77
C GLY A 82 7.63 22.91 2.69
N LYS A 83 8.51 23.89 2.94
CA LYS A 83 8.81 25.02 2.03
C LYS A 83 9.51 24.63 0.72
N GLY A 84 10.18 23.49 0.67
CA GLY A 84 10.85 23.02 -0.56
C GLY A 84 12.01 23.91 -1.04
N GLU A 85 12.75 24.55 -0.14
CA GLU A 85 13.71 25.62 -0.47
C GLU A 85 14.83 25.21 -1.43
N ARG A 86 15.23 23.93 -1.42
CA ARG A 86 16.24 23.36 -2.33
C ARG A 86 15.81 23.34 -3.81
N MET A 87 14.53 23.55 -4.09
CA MET A 87 13.95 23.58 -5.44
C MET A 87 13.62 25.00 -5.91
N ARG A 88 14.09 26.04 -5.21
CA ARG A 88 13.95 27.41 -5.69
C ARG A 88 14.67 27.59 -7.03
N PRO A 89 14.15 28.44 -7.93
CA PRO A 89 13.05 29.39 -7.72
C PRO A 89 11.64 28.79 -7.83
N GLU A 90 11.49 27.56 -8.35
CA GLU A 90 10.18 26.94 -8.65
C GLU A 90 9.23 26.86 -7.45
N THR A 91 9.75 26.76 -6.23
CA THR A 91 8.96 26.62 -5.00
C THR A 91 8.73 27.93 -4.26
N HIS A 92 9.06 29.09 -4.85
CA HIS A 92 8.92 30.40 -4.17
C HIS A 92 7.46 30.88 -4.08
N THR A 93 6.60 30.45 -4.99
CA THR A 93 5.20 30.89 -5.10
C THR A 93 4.20 29.72 -5.14
N ILE A 94 4.70 28.48 -5.04
CA ILE A 94 3.90 27.27 -5.10
C ILE A 94 4.55 26.18 -4.25
N PRO A 95 3.77 25.38 -3.49
CA PRO A 95 4.31 24.23 -2.76
C PRO A 95 4.98 23.25 -3.71
N LYS A 96 6.07 22.60 -3.26
CA LYS A 96 6.76 21.56 -4.06
C LYS A 96 5.79 20.53 -4.66
N PRO A 97 4.82 19.95 -3.92
CA PRO A 97 3.92 18.94 -4.49
C PRO A 97 3.01 19.49 -5.61
N MET A 98 2.82 20.80 -5.68
CA MET A 98 2.00 21.46 -6.69
C MET A 98 2.80 21.90 -7.94
N VAL A 99 4.13 21.79 -7.93
CA VAL A 99 4.99 22.03 -9.09
C VAL A 99 4.61 21.07 -10.23
N LYS A 100 4.58 21.58 -11.47
CA LYS A 100 4.23 20.80 -12.67
C LYS A 100 5.47 20.25 -13.36
N ILE A 101 5.38 18.99 -13.78
CA ILE A 101 6.32 18.33 -14.70
C ILE A 101 5.50 17.79 -15.86
N HIS A 102 5.84 18.14 -17.09
CA HIS A 102 5.07 17.76 -18.29
C HIS A 102 3.55 18.01 -18.14
N GLN A 103 3.18 19.22 -17.68
CA GLN A 103 1.80 19.67 -17.45
C GLN A 103 1.04 19.01 -16.29
N LYS A 104 1.61 18.01 -15.61
CA LYS A 104 1.00 17.33 -14.46
C LYS A 104 1.65 17.78 -13.16
N ARG A 105 0.85 18.08 -12.13
CA ARG A 105 1.40 18.42 -10.80
C ARG A 105 2.02 17.16 -10.17
N LEU A 106 3.13 17.31 -9.45
CA LEU A 106 3.81 16.18 -8.79
C LEU A 106 2.86 15.35 -7.91
N ILE A 107 1.99 16.00 -7.15
CA ILE A 107 1.03 15.33 -6.25
C ILE A 107 -0.05 14.55 -7.01
N GLU A 108 -0.45 14.98 -8.20
CA GLU A 108 -1.48 14.29 -8.99
C GLU A 108 -1.04 12.88 -9.38
N THR A 109 0.26 12.67 -9.61
CA THR A 109 0.79 11.33 -9.89
C THR A 109 0.61 10.38 -8.70
N GLN A 110 0.79 10.89 -7.47
CA GLN A 110 0.59 10.11 -6.25
C GLN A 110 -0.90 9.85 -6.01
N LEU A 111 -1.74 10.88 -6.18
CA LEU A 111 -3.19 10.77 -6.00
C LEU A 111 -3.83 9.79 -6.99
N ASP A 112 -3.43 9.85 -8.27
CA ASP A 112 -3.91 8.91 -9.29
C ASP A 112 -3.48 7.47 -8.96
N ALA A 113 -2.24 7.26 -8.49
CA ALA A 113 -1.76 5.95 -8.09
C ALA A 113 -2.52 5.39 -6.87
N LEU A 114 -2.78 6.22 -5.86
CA LEU A 114 -3.57 5.85 -4.68
C LEU A 114 -5.01 5.47 -5.07
N ALA A 115 -5.65 6.28 -5.91
CA ALA A 115 -6.99 6.00 -6.40
C ALA A 115 -7.06 4.69 -7.18
N ASN A 116 -6.08 4.43 -8.07
CA ASN A 116 -5.99 3.18 -8.81
C ASN A 116 -5.74 1.96 -7.91
N ALA A 117 -5.08 2.14 -6.77
CA ALA A 117 -4.91 1.11 -5.75
C ALA A 117 -6.13 0.94 -4.84
N GLY A 118 -7.21 1.71 -5.06
CA GLY A 118 -8.43 1.68 -4.25
C GLY A 118 -8.32 2.41 -2.90
N ILE A 119 -7.30 3.25 -2.72
CA ILE A 119 -7.09 4.06 -1.52
C ILE A 119 -7.76 5.42 -1.73
N THR A 120 -8.91 5.63 -1.10
CA THR A 120 -9.74 6.83 -1.32
C THR A 120 -9.81 7.76 -0.12
N ASP A 121 -9.49 7.28 1.09
CA ASP A 121 -9.39 8.14 2.28
C ASP A 121 -8.00 8.78 2.31
N ILE A 122 -7.86 9.95 1.70
CA ILE A 122 -6.56 10.61 1.53
C ILE A 122 -6.56 11.93 2.28
N THR A 123 -5.59 12.09 3.19
CA THR A 123 -5.35 13.33 3.93
C THR A 123 -4.03 13.95 3.49
N ILE A 124 -4.03 15.25 3.18
CA ILE A 124 -2.82 16.02 2.88
C ILE A 124 -2.54 16.94 4.07
N ILE A 125 -1.36 16.80 4.65
CA ILE A 125 -0.85 17.72 5.68
C ILE A 125 -0.26 18.93 4.97
N ARG A 126 -0.90 20.09 5.13
CA ARG A 126 -0.54 21.36 4.50
C ARG A 126 0.27 22.24 5.44
N GLY A 127 0.94 23.24 4.90
CA GLY A 127 1.78 24.17 5.65
C GLY A 127 2.07 25.39 4.77
N TYR A 128 3.32 25.56 4.34
CA TYR A 128 3.69 26.64 3.41
C TYR A 128 2.80 26.65 2.15
N LEU A 129 2.12 27.78 1.91
CA LEU A 129 1.19 27.99 0.80
C LEU A 129 0.12 26.87 0.68
N GLY A 130 -0.43 26.46 1.82
CA GLY A 130 -1.38 25.35 1.93
C GLY A 130 -2.68 25.55 1.14
N GLU A 131 -3.15 26.79 1.02
CA GLU A 131 -4.35 27.14 0.25
C GLU A 131 -4.27 26.72 -1.22
N VAL A 132 -3.06 26.62 -1.80
CA VAL A 132 -2.88 26.21 -3.19
C VAL A 132 -3.39 24.78 -3.45
N TYR A 133 -3.40 23.91 -2.43
CA TYR A 133 -3.89 22.53 -2.56
C TYR A 133 -5.40 22.46 -2.83
N ASP A 134 -6.17 23.51 -2.55
CA ASP A 134 -7.62 23.54 -2.80
C ASP A 134 -7.93 23.42 -4.31
N LEU A 135 -6.96 23.77 -5.17
CA LEU A 135 -7.03 23.55 -6.63
C LEU A 135 -7.14 22.07 -7.03
N LEU A 136 -6.89 21.13 -6.11
CA LEU A 136 -7.03 19.69 -6.33
C LEU A 136 -8.47 19.22 -6.15
N LEU A 137 -9.28 19.91 -5.35
CA LEU A 137 -10.63 19.48 -4.97
C LEU A 137 -11.56 19.21 -6.15
N PRO A 138 -11.55 20.00 -7.26
CA PRO A 138 -12.41 19.69 -8.41
C PRO A 138 -12.14 18.32 -9.03
N LYS A 139 -10.89 17.84 -8.98
CA LYS A 139 -10.49 16.53 -9.53
C LYS A 139 -10.52 15.43 -8.46
N TYR A 140 -10.23 15.77 -7.22
CA TYR A 140 -10.14 14.85 -6.09
C TYR A 140 -11.01 15.35 -4.93
N PRO A 141 -12.35 15.27 -5.04
CA PRO A 141 -13.28 15.84 -4.06
C PRO A 141 -13.21 15.17 -2.69
N GLN A 142 -12.65 13.97 -2.60
CA GLN A 142 -12.51 13.19 -1.37
C GLN A 142 -11.33 13.59 -0.49
N LEU A 143 -10.48 14.52 -0.94
CA LEU A 143 -9.30 14.95 -0.19
C LEU A 143 -9.71 15.63 1.12
N LYS A 144 -8.97 15.29 2.17
CA LYS A 144 -9.02 15.97 3.47
C LYS A 144 -7.74 16.74 3.67
N PHE A 145 -7.84 17.87 4.35
CA PHE A 145 -6.70 18.72 4.66
C PHE A 145 -6.53 18.88 6.17
N ILE A 146 -5.28 18.85 6.62
CA ILE A 146 -4.89 19.20 7.98
C ILE A 146 -3.78 20.23 7.86
N ASP A 147 -3.96 21.39 8.49
CA ASP A 147 -2.94 22.44 8.50
C ASP A 147 -1.94 22.19 9.64
N ASN A 148 -0.66 22.14 9.28
CA ASN A 148 0.46 22.12 10.21
C ASN A 148 1.01 23.54 10.32
N PRO A 149 0.68 24.28 11.40
CA PRO A 149 1.07 25.68 11.57
C PRO A 149 2.59 25.89 11.67
#